data_AF-A0A3M1DZR8-F1
#
_entry.id   AF-A0A3M1DZR8-F1
#
_cell.length_a   1.000
_cell.length_b   1.000
_cell.length_c   1.000
_cell.angle_alpha   90.00
_cell.angle_beta   90.00
_cell.angle_gamma   90.00
#
_symmetry.space_group_name_H-M   'P 1'
#
loop_
_entity.id
_entity.type
_entity.pdbx_description
1 polymer ?
#
loop_
_entity_poly.entity_id
_entity_poly.type
_entity_poly.pdbx_seq_one_letter_code
_entity_poly.pdbx_strand_id
1 'polypeptide(L)'
;MKRVMVGLLMLLVLPALSQAREYVVSFNQIVEHPALDALRQGVKDELKAQGLAVTFHDHIAQGNIATANLIARQILGEKPDVVVPIATPTAQACAQAIRDIPIVFAAVSDPVGAGLVK
;
A
#
# COMPACT_ATOMS: atom_id res chain seq x y z
N MET A 1 53.26 7.46 -34.79
CA MET A 1 54.20 8.44 -34.21
C MET A 1 53.42 9.65 -33.73
N LYS A 2 53.59 10.04 -32.45
CA LYS A 2 53.27 11.35 -31.83
C LYS A 2 51.76 11.63 -31.61
N ARG A 3 51.24 11.48 -30.37
CA ARG A 3 51.17 12.48 -29.26
C ARG A 3 50.29 13.69 -29.68
N VAL A 4 49.17 14.06 -29.02
CA VAL A 4 49.01 14.77 -27.73
C VAL A 4 47.46 14.93 -27.54
N MET A 5 46.76 14.42 -26.53
CA MET A 5 46.56 14.85 -25.12
C MET A 5 45.85 16.22 -24.90
N VAL A 6 44.76 16.18 -24.10
CA VAL A 6 44.09 17.30 -23.37
C VAL A 6 43.20 18.23 -24.24
N GLY A 7 41.94 18.51 -23.96
CA GLY A 7 41.04 18.12 -22.86
C GLY A 7 39.73 18.92 -22.96
N LEU A 8 38.63 18.39 -22.40
CA LEU A 8 37.67 19.19 -21.68
C LEU A 8 36.90 18.28 -20.72
N LEU A 9 37.27 18.45 -19.46
CA LEU A 9 36.65 17.92 -18.27
C LEU A 9 35.20 18.46 -18.19
N MET A 10 34.21 17.68 -18.62
CA MET A 10 32.84 17.85 -18.15
C MET A 10 32.53 16.67 -17.26
N LEU A 11 32.78 16.89 -15.97
CA LEU A 11 32.40 16.00 -14.88
C LEU A 11 30.87 15.94 -14.87
N LEU A 12 30.30 14.99 -15.59
CA LEU A 12 28.90 14.58 -15.45
C LEU A 12 28.77 13.83 -14.12
N VAL A 13 28.86 14.57 -13.02
CA VAL A 13 28.26 14.12 -11.75
C VAL A 13 26.77 14.32 -11.93
N LEU A 14 26.13 13.37 -12.61
CA LEU A 14 24.76 13.07 -12.27
C LEU A 14 24.84 12.63 -10.80
N PRO A 15 24.26 13.37 -9.84
CA PRO A 15 23.90 12.68 -8.63
C PRO A 15 22.99 11.56 -9.13
N ALA A 16 23.40 10.31 -8.92
CA ALA A 16 22.46 9.22 -8.87
C ALA A 16 21.49 9.64 -7.77
N LEU A 17 20.46 10.41 -8.13
CA LEU A 17 19.23 10.52 -7.40
C LEU A 17 18.82 9.08 -7.29
N SER A 18 19.15 8.48 -6.15
CA SER A 18 18.56 7.23 -5.69
C SER A 18 17.08 7.43 -5.95
N GLN A 19 16.57 6.76 -6.99
CA GLN A 19 15.17 6.89 -7.34
C GLN A 19 14.44 6.26 -6.17
N ALA A 20 13.90 7.10 -5.28
CA ALA A 20 13.21 6.62 -4.09
C ALA A 20 12.12 5.68 -4.59
N ARG A 21 12.22 4.41 -4.20
CA ARG A 21 11.21 3.41 -4.59
C ARG A 21 9.87 3.91 -4.08
N GLU A 22 8.97 4.16 -5.01
CA GLU A 22 7.59 4.47 -4.70
C GLU A 22 6.88 3.18 -4.30
N TYR A 23 6.26 3.18 -3.12
CA TYR A 23 5.46 2.06 -2.63
C TYR A 23 3.99 2.29 -2.93
N VAL A 24 3.25 1.23 -3.18
CA VAL A 24 1.79 1.29 -3.37
C VAL A 24 1.09 0.60 -2.20
N VAL A 25 0.17 1.32 -1.56
CA VAL A 25 -0.64 0.83 -0.44
C VAL A 25 -2.11 0.94 -0.81
N SER A 26 -2.82 -0.19 -0.86
CA SER A 26 -4.26 -0.21 -1.13
C SER A 26 -5.06 -0.50 0.15
N PHE A 27 -6.08 0.31 0.41
CA PHE A 27 -7.01 0.16 1.53
C PHE A 27 -8.36 -0.39 1.07
N ASN A 28 -8.91 -1.35 1.82
CA ASN A 28 -10.30 -1.80 1.66
C ASN A 28 -11.05 -1.55 2.96
N GLN A 29 -11.83 -0.48 3.03
CA GLN A 29 -12.54 -0.07 4.23
C GLN A 29 -14.04 -0.35 4.07
N ILE A 30 -14.67 -0.90 5.11
CA ILE A 30 -16.06 -1.33 5.00
C ILE A 30 -17.03 -0.16 4.76
N VAL A 31 -16.87 0.95 5.48
CA VAL A 31 -17.76 2.13 5.42
C VAL A 31 -16.99 3.37 5.87
N GLU A 32 -17.43 4.57 5.46
CA GLU A 32 -16.95 5.81 6.07
C GLU A 32 -17.51 5.94 7.49
N HIS A 33 -16.61 6.17 8.45
CA HIS A 33 -16.95 6.32 9.85
C HIS A 33 -15.74 6.96 10.56
N PRO A 34 -15.93 7.96 11.45
CA PRO A 34 -14.82 8.74 12.01
C PRO A 34 -13.67 7.91 12.57
N ALA A 35 -13.95 6.81 13.26
CA ALA A 35 -12.92 5.93 13.80
C ALA A 35 -12.12 5.17 12.73
N LEU A 36 -12.77 4.72 11.65
CA LEU A 36 -12.11 3.98 10.57
C LEU A 36 -11.32 4.94 9.68
N ASP A 37 -11.85 6.13 9.44
CA ASP A 37 -11.18 7.17 8.68
C ASP A 37 -9.93 7.68 9.40
N ALA A 38 -10.03 7.88 10.73
CA ALA A 38 -8.87 8.22 11.56
C ALA A 38 -7.78 7.14 11.49
N LEU A 39 -8.17 5.85 11.47
CA LEU A 39 -7.22 4.75 11.32
C LEU A 39 -6.50 4.82 9.97
N ARG A 40 -7.26 4.92 8.87
CA ARG A 40 -6.70 5.05 7.52
C ARG A 40 -5.77 6.25 7.42
N GLN A 41 -6.17 7.39 7.97
CA GLN A 41 -5.36 8.60 7.97
C GLN A 41 -4.09 8.43 8.81
N GLY A 42 -4.17 7.84 10.00
CA GLY A 42 -3.01 7.57 10.84
C GLY A 42 -1.96 6.68 10.16
N VAL A 43 -2.39 5.67 9.40
CA VAL A 43 -1.47 4.84 8.59
C VAL A 43 -0.77 5.70 7.53
N LYS A 44 -1.51 6.55 6.83
CA LYS A 44 -0.94 7.45 5.80
C LYS A 44 0.03 8.45 6.39
N ASP A 45 -0.30 9.03 7.54
CA ASP A 45 0.51 10.03 8.21
C ASP A 45 1.82 9.43 8.71
N GLU A 46 1.78 8.24 9.32
CA GLU A 46 2.99 7.55 9.76
C GLU A 46 3.90 7.19 8.59
N LEU A 47 3.37 6.63 7.50
CA LEU A 47 4.17 6.30 6.31
C LEU A 47 4.84 7.53 5.70
N LYS A 48 4.14 8.67 5.70
CA LYS A 48 4.71 9.97 5.28
C LYS A 48 5.76 10.48 6.26
N ALA A 49 5.54 10.34 7.57
CA ALA A 49 6.46 10.78 8.61
C ALA A 49 7.79 10.00 8.56
N GLN A 50 7.75 8.74 8.12
CA GLN A 50 8.93 7.93 7.82
C GLN A 50 9.67 8.37 6.53
N GLY A 51 9.17 9.38 5.82
CA GLY A 51 9.78 9.90 4.60
C GLY A 51 9.63 8.98 3.37
N LEU A 52 8.68 8.05 3.40
CA LEU A 52 8.45 7.12 2.29
C LEU A 52 7.65 7.80 1.17
N ALA A 53 8.08 7.59 -0.08
CA ALA A 53 7.27 7.90 -1.25
C ALA A 53 6.20 6.81 -1.40
N VAL A 54 4.94 7.16 -1.15
CA VAL A 54 3.83 6.20 -1.17
C VAL A 54 2.66 6.73 -1.98
N THR A 55 2.18 5.91 -2.91
CA THR A 55 0.89 6.08 -3.57
C THR A 55 -0.17 5.27 -2.82
N PHE A 56 -1.27 5.93 -2.46
CA PHE A 56 -2.37 5.35 -1.70
C PHE A 56 -3.59 5.14 -2.58
N HIS A 57 -4.15 3.93 -2.59
CA HIS A 57 -5.44 3.64 -3.20
C HIS A 57 -6.48 3.39 -2.11
N ASP A 58 -7.51 4.20 -2.09
CA ASP A 58 -8.57 4.11 -1.09
C ASP A 58 -9.84 3.54 -1.71
N HIS A 59 -10.34 2.45 -1.14
CA HIS A 59 -11.60 1.85 -1.55
C HIS A 59 -12.55 1.72 -0.35
N ILE A 60 -13.79 2.18 -0.54
CA ILE A 60 -14.85 2.09 0.47
C ILE A 60 -15.96 1.15 -0.04
N ALA A 61 -16.25 0.10 0.71
CA ALA A 61 -17.24 -0.91 0.35
C ALA A 61 -18.71 -0.52 0.64
N GLN A 62 -18.94 0.65 1.25
CA GLN A 62 -20.26 1.21 1.55
C GLN A 62 -21.16 0.26 2.37
N GLY A 63 -20.58 -0.39 3.37
CA GLY A 63 -21.26 -1.36 4.24
C GLY A 63 -21.60 -2.69 3.56
N ASN A 64 -21.21 -2.89 2.30
CA ASN A 64 -21.63 -4.03 1.50
C ASN A 64 -20.51 -5.07 1.34
N ILE A 65 -20.78 -6.30 1.78
CA ILE A 65 -19.81 -7.40 1.74
C ILE A 65 -19.51 -7.86 0.30
N ALA A 66 -20.49 -7.84 -0.61
CA ALA A 66 -20.25 -8.17 -2.01
C ALA A 66 -19.31 -7.13 -2.65
N THR A 67 -19.52 -5.85 -2.35
CA THR A 67 -18.61 -4.77 -2.78
C THR A 67 -17.21 -4.93 -2.19
N ALA A 68 -17.08 -5.29 -0.91
CA ALA A 68 -15.78 -5.57 -0.30
C ALA A 68 -15.01 -6.68 -1.02
N ASN A 69 -15.71 -7.74 -1.46
CA ASN A 69 -15.14 -8.83 -2.25
C ASN A 69 -14.74 -8.41 -3.66
N LEU A 70 -15.53 -7.54 -4.31
CA LEU A 70 -15.19 -6.99 -5.63
C LEU A 70 -13.94 -6.10 -5.54
N ILE A 71 -13.89 -5.22 -4.54
CA ILE A 71 -12.72 -4.37 -4.26
C ILE A 71 -11.48 -5.23 -4.00
N ALA A 72 -11.58 -6.31 -3.21
CA ALA A 72 -10.44 -7.19 -2.95
C ALA A 72 -9.85 -7.80 -4.25
N ARG A 73 -10.71 -8.14 -5.22
CA ARG A 73 -10.27 -8.61 -6.55
C ARG A 73 -9.67 -7.49 -7.41
N GLN A 74 -10.22 -6.28 -7.31
CA GLN A 74 -9.66 -5.10 -7.97
C GLN A 74 -8.24 -4.82 -7.45
N ILE A 75 -8.06 -4.79 -6.13
CA ILE A 75 -6.77 -4.57 -5.46
C ILE A 75 -5.73 -5.61 -5.91
N LEU A 76 -6.11 -6.87 -6.10
CA LEU A 76 -5.19 -7.88 -6.63
C LEU A 76 -4.63 -7.49 -8.02
N GLY A 77 -5.46 -6.86 -8.87
CA GLY A 77 -5.05 -6.36 -10.18
C GLY A 77 -4.17 -5.11 -10.12
N GLU A 78 -4.30 -4.31 -9.06
CA GLU A 78 -3.47 -3.12 -8.81
C GLU A 78 -2.03 -3.48 -8.40
N LYS A 79 -1.81 -4.72 -7.94
CA LYS A 79 -0.51 -5.24 -7.49
C LYS A 79 0.21 -4.30 -6.49
N PRO A 80 -0.46 -3.87 -5.40
CA PRO A 80 0.19 -3.04 -4.39
C PRO A 80 1.30 -3.80 -3.67
N ASP A 81 2.22 -3.07 -3.03
CA ASP A 81 3.23 -3.66 -2.16
C ASP A 81 2.62 -4.17 -0.84
N VAL A 82 1.51 -3.57 -0.37
CA VAL A 82 0.77 -4.01 0.81
C VAL A 82 -0.72 -3.64 0.73
N VAL A 83 -1.56 -4.49 1.30
CA VAL A 83 -3.00 -4.25 1.43
C VAL A 83 -3.37 -4.04 2.89
N VAL A 84 -4.12 -2.98 3.17
CA VAL A 84 -4.58 -2.61 4.52
C VAL A 84 -6.11 -2.64 4.56
N PRO A 85 -6.73 -3.81 4.79
CA PRO A 85 -8.16 -3.89 4.99
C PRO A 85 -8.55 -3.41 6.39
N ILE A 86 -9.61 -2.60 6.46
CA ILE A 86 -10.09 -1.98 7.69
C ILE A 86 -11.49 -2.52 8.03
N ALA A 87 -11.56 -3.19 9.19
CA ALA A 87 -12.65 -4.00 9.72
C ALA A 87 -12.65 -5.48 9.28
N THR A 88 -13.26 -6.34 10.11
CA THR A 88 -13.34 -7.79 9.88
C THR A 88 -13.85 -8.21 8.48
N PRO A 89 -14.96 -7.68 7.94
CA PRO A 89 -15.48 -8.18 6.66
C PRO A 89 -14.55 -7.90 5.47
N THR A 90 -13.90 -6.73 5.43
CA THR A 90 -12.93 -6.41 4.36
C THR A 90 -11.62 -7.17 4.55
N ALA A 91 -11.19 -7.40 5.80
CA ALA A 91 -10.03 -8.23 6.10
C ALA A 91 -10.24 -9.66 5.61
N GLN A 92 -11.42 -10.24 5.85
CA GLN A 92 -11.79 -11.55 5.32
C GLN A 92 -11.86 -11.55 3.79
N ALA A 93 -12.45 -10.53 3.17
CA ALA A 93 -12.52 -10.42 1.71
C ALA A 93 -11.12 -10.38 1.07
N CYS A 94 -10.22 -9.54 1.58
CA CYS A 94 -8.83 -9.46 1.13
C CYS A 94 -8.09 -10.77 1.39
N ALA A 95 -8.18 -11.33 2.59
CA ALA A 95 -7.56 -12.60 2.94
C ALA A 95 -8.14 -13.80 2.18
N GLN A 96 -9.31 -13.69 1.54
CA GLN A 96 -9.84 -14.72 0.65
C GLN A 96 -9.38 -14.56 -0.80
N ALA A 97 -9.21 -13.32 -1.28
CA ALA A 97 -8.85 -13.05 -2.68
C ALA A 97 -7.34 -12.97 -2.92
N ILE A 98 -6.57 -12.54 -1.92
CA ILE A 98 -5.15 -12.17 -2.05
C ILE A 98 -4.30 -13.17 -1.28
N ARG A 99 -3.26 -13.71 -1.93
CA ARG A 99 -2.37 -14.75 -1.36
C ARG A 99 -0.91 -14.31 -1.32
N ASP A 100 -0.47 -13.61 -2.35
CA ASP A 100 0.96 -13.32 -2.58
C ASP A 100 1.36 -11.89 -2.22
N ILE A 101 0.39 -11.04 -1.84
CA ILE A 101 0.64 -9.66 -1.40
C ILE A 101 0.46 -9.60 0.12
N PRO A 102 1.39 -8.98 0.87
CA PRO A 102 1.25 -8.79 2.30
C PRO A 102 -0.07 -8.09 2.67
N ILE A 103 -0.75 -8.62 3.68
CA ILE A 103 -1.96 -8.04 4.26
C ILE A 103 -1.67 -7.62 5.70
N VAL A 104 -1.93 -6.35 6.02
CA VAL A 104 -1.87 -5.81 7.38
C VAL A 104 -3.25 -5.28 7.73
N PHE A 105 -4.06 -6.11 8.40
CA PHE A 105 -5.44 -5.72 8.75
C PHE A 105 -5.49 -4.83 9.99
N ALA A 106 -6.54 -4.02 10.08
CA ALA A 106 -6.78 -3.14 11.21
C ALA A 106 -8.27 -3.09 11.59
N ALA A 107 -8.56 -2.71 12.83
CA ALA A 107 -9.92 -2.71 13.41
C ALA A 107 -10.64 -4.08 13.30
N VAL A 108 -9.89 -5.17 13.45
CA VAL A 108 -10.43 -6.54 13.54
C VAL A 108 -10.47 -6.96 15.00
N SER A 109 -11.66 -7.23 15.52
CA SER A 109 -11.85 -7.52 16.95
C SER A 109 -11.37 -8.92 17.37
N ASP A 110 -11.62 -9.92 16.53
CA ASP A 110 -11.22 -11.31 16.77
C ASP A 110 -10.67 -11.93 15.48
N PRO A 111 -9.35 -11.84 15.24
CA PRO A 111 -8.75 -12.34 14.01
C PRO A 111 -8.67 -13.88 13.96
N VAL A 112 -8.68 -14.57 15.11
CA VAL A 112 -8.68 -16.04 15.17
C VAL A 112 -10.06 -16.57 14.82
N GLY A 113 -11.11 -16.06 15.47
CA GLY A 113 -12.50 -16.43 15.18
C GLY A 113 -12.93 -16.03 13.77
N ALA A 114 -12.35 -14.96 13.21
CA ALA A 114 -12.55 -14.58 11.81
C ALA A 114 -11.78 -15.45 10.80
N GLY A 115 -10.91 -16.36 11.26
CA GLY A 115 -10.11 -17.24 10.42
C GLY A 115 -8.97 -16.54 9.67
N LEU A 116 -8.52 -15.38 10.16
CA LEU A 116 -7.45 -14.58 9.53
C LEU A 116 -6.05 -15.04 9.98
N VAL A 117 -5.93 -15.61 11.17
CA VAL A 117 -4.68 -16.11 11.77
C VAL A 117 -4.94 -17.41 12.55
N LYS A 118 -3.87 -18.16 12.88
CA LYS A 118 -3.91 -19.44 13.60
C LYS A 118 -3.00 -19.44 14.81
#